data_AF-A0A7K2M668-F1
#
_entry.id   AF-A0A7K2M668-F1
#
_cell.length_a   1.000
_cell.length_b   1.000
_cell.length_c   1.000
_cell.angle_alpha   90.00
_cell.angle_beta   90.00
_cell.angle_gamma   90.00
#
_symmetry.space_group_name_H-M   'P 1'
#
loop_
_entity.id
_entity.type
_entity.pdbx_description
1 polymer ?
#
loop_
_entity_poly.entity_id
_entity_poly.type
_entity_poly.pdbx_seq_one_letter_code
_entity_poly.pdbx_strand_id
1 'polypeptide(L)'
;MNVTRAMGAAMRRIHVGNALSAFGLGFTVPYLYVYVAQVRGLGAMTAGSVLAVFAVAALIVLPFAGRAIVRRGPLPVLLAAL
;
A
#
# COMPACT_ATOMS: atom_id res chain seq x y z
N MET A 1 -11.80 27.25 -16.78
CA MET A 1 -11.06 25.98 -16.99
C MET A 1 -12.07 24.91 -17.38
N ASN A 2 -11.91 24.25 -18.54
CA ASN A 2 -12.80 23.15 -18.94
C ASN A 2 -12.65 21.99 -17.96
N VAL A 3 -13.76 21.55 -17.36
CA VAL A 3 -13.86 20.52 -16.32
C VAL A 3 -13.10 19.23 -16.70
N THR A 4 -13.07 18.88 -17.99
CA THR A 4 -12.36 17.72 -18.55
C THR A 4 -10.84 17.78 -18.39
N ARG A 5 -10.21 18.95 -18.54
CA ARG A 5 -8.75 19.11 -18.35
C ARG A 5 -8.35 19.05 -16.88
N ALA A 6 -9.18 19.61 -15.99
CA ALA A 6 -8.97 19.55 -14.54
C ALA A 6 -9.08 18.10 -14.03
N MET A 7 -10.09 17.35 -14.49
CA MET A 7 -10.26 15.93 -14.18
C MET A 7 -9.07 15.09 -14.67
N GLY A 8 -8.59 15.33 -15.90
CA GLY A 8 -7.43 14.62 -16.45
C GLY A 8 -6.14 14.86 -15.66
N ALA A 9 -5.92 16.08 -15.16
CA ALA A 9 -4.79 16.39 -14.30
C ALA A 9 -4.88 15.71 -12.93
N ALA A 10 -6.08 15.66 -12.33
CA ALA A 10 -6.33 14.97 -11.07
C ALA A 10 -6.12 13.45 -11.20
N MET A 11 -6.66 12.85 -12.26
CA MET A 11 -6.51 11.41 -12.50
C MET A 11 -5.05 11.00 -12.71
N ARG A 12 -4.27 11.82 -13.43
CA ARG A 12 -2.84 11.58 -13.62
C ARG A 12 -2.08 11.57 -12.30
N ARG A 13 -2.42 12.46 -11.36
CA ARG A 13 -1.79 12.50 -10.03
C ARG A 13 -2.09 11.24 -9.23
N ILE A 14 -3.33 10.73 -9.27
CA ILE A 14 -3.72 9.49 -8.59
C ILE A 14 -2.97 8.30 -9.18
N HIS A 15 -2.90 8.18 -10.51
CA HIS A 15 -2.17 7.09 -11.14
C HIS A 15 -0.67 7.12 -10.84
N VAL A 16 -0.06 8.31 -10.82
CA VAL A 16 1.35 8.46 -10.44
C VAL A 16 1.55 8.04 -8.98
N GLY A 17 0.68 8.48 -8.06
CA GLY A 17 0.73 8.06 -6.66
C GLY A 17 0.60 6.55 -6.51
N ASN A 18 -0.37 5.93 -7.20
CA ASN A 18 -0.57 4.49 -7.17
C ASN A 18 0.63 3.72 -7.76
N ALA A 19 1.22 4.21 -8.85
CA ALA A 19 2.40 3.62 -9.45
C ALA A 19 3.61 3.67 -8.50
N LEU A 20 3.83 4.81 -7.84
CA LEU A 20 4.89 4.97 -6.83
C LEU A 20 4.68 4.03 -5.64
N SER A 21 3.45 3.93 -5.12
CA SER A 21 3.13 3.00 -4.02
C SER A 21 3.35 1.54 -4.43
N ALA A 22 2.89 1.14 -5.62
CA ALA A 22 3.09 -0.22 -6.13
C ALA A 22 4.58 -0.53 -6.36
N PHE A 23 5.35 0.44 -6.84
CA PHE A 23 6.80 0.32 -7.03
C PHE A 23 7.53 0.14 -5.70
N GLY A 24 7.20 0.95 -4.68
CA GLY A 24 7.75 0.80 -3.33
C GLY A 24 7.46 -0.58 -2.74
N LEU A 25 6.22 -1.03 -2.83
CA LEU A 25 5.82 -2.38 -2.39
C LEU A 25 6.58 -3.48 -3.15
N GLY A 26 6.84 -3.27 -4.45
CA GLY A 26 7.64 -4.15 -5.29
C GLY A 26 9.08 -4.35 -4.78
N PHE A 27 9.66 -3.40 -4.05
CA PHE A 27 10.95 -3.58 -3.38
C PHE A 27 10.84 -4.08 -1.96
N THR A 28 9.91 -3.54 -1.17
CA THR A 28 9.79 -3.86 0.25
C THR A 28 9.41 -5.32 0.48
N VAL A 29 8.48 -5.88 -0.31
CA VAL A 29 8.01 -7.26 -0.15
C VAL A 29 9.13 -8.30 -0.38
N PRO A 30 9.86 -8.31 -1.51
CA PRO A 30 10.96 -9.24 -1.71
C PRO A 30 12.13 -8.98 -0.76
N TYR A 31 12.43 -7.72 -0.46
CA TYR A 31 13.45 -7.38 0.55
C TYR A 31 13.10 -8.00 1.91
N LEU A 32 11.87 -7.86 2.38
CA LEU A 32 11.42 -8.41 3.66
C LEU A 32 11.56 -9.94 3.67
N TYR A 33 11.22 -10.61 2.57
CA TYR A 33 11.40 -12.05 2.45
C TYR A 33 12.87 -12.46 2.60
N VAL A 34 13.76 -11.87 1.81
CA VAL A 34 15.20 -12.19 1.86
C VAL A 34 15.79 -11.81 3.21
N TYR A 35 15.39 -10.68 3.78
CA TYR A 35 15.82 -10.23 5.10
C TYR A 35 15.45 -11.23 6.19
N VAL A 36 14.19 -11.67 6.24
CA VAL A 36 13.73 -12.64 7.25
C VAL A 36 14.36 -14.01 7.01
N ALA A 37 14.37 -14.49 5.76
CA ALA A 37 14.87 -15.82 5.43
C ALA A 37 16.39 -15.94 5.59
N GLN A 38 17.14 -14.97 5.07
CA GLN A 38 18.59 -15.06 4.90
C GLN A 38 19.36 -14.20 5.92
N VAL A 39 18.94 -12.96 6.16
CA VAL A 39 19.69 -12.03 7.06
C VAL A 39 19.40 -12.33 8.54
N ARG A 40 18.14 -12.63 8.88
CA ARG A 40 17.73 -13.06 10.22
C ARG A 40 17.93 -14.56 10.44
N GLY A 41 18.23 -15.32 9.39
CA GLY A 41 18.45 -16.78 9.46
C GLY A 41 17.21 -17.58 9.87
N LEU A 42 16.00 -17.03 9.74
CA LEU A 42 14.76 -17.65 10.20
C LEU A 42 14.16 -18.65 9.19
N GLY A 43 14.78 -18.76 8.01
CA GLY A 43 14.39 -19.68 6.95
C GLY A 43 13.16 -19.24 6.14
N ALA A 44 12.92 -19.96 5.04
CA ALA A 44 11.89 -19.64 4.05
C ALA A 44 10.45 -19.74 4.60
N MET A 45 10.18 -20.71 5.49
CA MET A 45 8.85 -20.90 6.08
C MET A 45 8.43 -19.70 6.93
N THR A 46 9.33 -19.19 7.78
CA THR A 46 9.04 -18.01 8.61
C THR A 46 8.85 -16.77 7.76
N ALA A 47 9.67 -16.57 6.72
CA ALA A 47 9.53 -15.46 5.79
C ALA A 47 8.19 -15.50 5.03
N GLY A 48 7.77 -16.69 4.56
CA GLY A 48 6.47 -16.90 3.94
C GLY A 48 5.30 -16.60 4.89
N SER A 49 5.39 -17.06 6.14
CA SER A 49 4.38 -16.78 7.17
C SER A 49 4.26 -15.29 7.50
N VAL A 50 5.38 -14.56 7.57
CA VAL A 50 5.38 -13.10 7.76
C VAL A 50 4.64 -12.40 6.62
N LEU A 51 4.91 -12.80 5.37
CA LEU A 51 4.20 -12.27 4.21
C LEU A 51 2.70 -12.62 4.23
N ALA A 52 2.35 -13.84 4.63
CA ALA A 52 0.96 -14.27 4.75
C ALA A 52 0.20 -13.43 5.78
N VAL A 53 0.78 -13.22 6.97
CA VAL A 53 0.19 -12.37 8.00
C VAL A 53 0.05 -10.93 7.51
N PHE A 54 1.06 -10.39 6.82
CA PHE A 54 1.00 -9.06 6.22
C PHE A 54 -0.16 -8.94 5.21
N ALA A 55 -0.33 -9.91 4.31
CA ALA A 55 -1.42 -9.93 3.34
C ALA A 55 -2.80 -10.00 4.01
N VAL A 56 -2.96 -10.84 5.03
CA VAL A 56 -4.19 -10.95 5.82
C VAL A 56 -4.49 -9.63 6.54
N ALA A 57 -3.49 -9.01 7.17
CA ALA A 57 -3.65 -7.72 7.82
C ALA A 57 -4.10 -6.64 6.81
N ALA A 58 -3.50 -6.61 5.61
CA ALA A 58 -3.90 -5.68 4.56
C ALA A 58 -5.37 -5.89 4.15
N LEU A 59 -5.81 -7.15 3.95
CA LEU A 59 -7.21 -7.48 3.64
C LEU A 59 -8.17 -7.02 4.75
N ILE A 60 -7.79 -7.18 6.02
CA ILE A 60 -8.60 -6.74 7.15
C ILE A 60 -8.68 -5.21 7.20
N VAL A 61 -7.58 -4.51 6.97
CA VAL A 61 -7.51 -3.03 7.06
C VAL A 61 -8.25 -2.34 5.92
N LEU A 62 -8.22 -2.91 4.71
CA LEU A 62 -8.88 -2.35 3.51
C LEU A 62 -10.33 -1.85 3.73
N PRO A 63 -11.26 -2.64 4.29
CA PRO A 63 -12.64 -2.20 4.52
C PRO A 63 -12.76 -1.10 5.59
N PHE A 64 -11.80 -0.98 6.51
CA PHE A 64 -11.79 0.11 7.49
C PHE A 64 -11.24 1.39 6.89
N ALA A 65 -10.15 1.30 6.12
CA ALA A 65 -9.60 2.43 5.38
C ALA A 65 -10.64 2.98 4.39
N GLY A 66 -11.30 2.11 3.62
CA GLY A 66 -12.39 2.49 2.72
C GLY A 66 -13.55 3.18 3.45
N ARG A 67 -14.00 2.64 4.60
CA ARG A 67 -15.03 3.28 5.42
C ARG A 67 -14.59 4.63 6.00
N ALA A 68 -13.33 4.76 6.40
CA ALA A 68 -12.78 6.01 6.92
C ALA A 68 -12.73 7.10 5.84
N ILE A 69 -12.36 6.74 4.60
CA ILE A 69 -12.31 7.66 3.45
C ILE A 69 -13.71 8.22 3.17
N VAL A 70 -14.74 7.37 3.18
CA VAL A 70 -16.13 7.81 2.94
C VAL A 70 -16.63 8.75 4.04
N ARG A 71 -16.26 8.51 5.31
CA ARG A 71 -16.77 9.29 6.46
C ARG A 71 -16.02 10.59 6.72
N ARG A 72 -14.69 10.63 6.51
CA ARG A 72 -13.82 11.77 6.88
C ARG A 72 -13.20 12.48 5.69
N GLY A 73 -13.45 11.99 4.47
CA GLY A 73 -12.76 12.40 3.27
C GLY A 73 -11.37 11.73 3.13
N PRO A 74 -10.77 11.80 1.94
CA PRO A 74 -9.53 11.09 1.62
C PRO A 74 -8.27 11.69 2.26
N LEU A 75 -8.26 13.01 2.53
CA LEU A 75 -7.06 13.73 2.97
C LEU A 75 -6.61 13.39 4.41
N PRO A 76 -7.51 13.32 5.42
CA PRO A 76 -7.13 12.92 6.78
C PRO A 76 -6.72 11.45 6.87
N VAL A 77 -7.29 10.59 6.01
CA VAL A 77 -6.95 9.16 5.97
C VAL A 77 -5.58 8.93 5.36
N LEU A 78 -5.24 9.68 4.30
CA LEU A 78 -3.91 9.63 3.70
C LEU A 78 -2.83 10.08 4.70
N LEU A 79 -3.07 11.16 5.44
CA LEU A 79 -2.13 11.66 6.46
C LEU A 79 -1.93 10.70 7.63
N ALA A 80 -2.98 9.95 8.02
CA ALA A 80 -2.86 8.94 9.08
C ALA A 80 -2.14 7.66 8.63
N ALA A 81 -2.03 7.43 7.32
CA ALA A 81 -1.40 6.25 6.73
C ALA A 81 0.04 6.51 6.25
N LEU A 82 0.50 7.76 6.30
CA LEU A 82 1.88 8.19 6.00
C LEU A 82 2.77 8.02 7.24
#